data_AF-A0A7D6V9I0-F1
#
_entry.id   AF-A0A7D6V9I0-F1
#
_cell.length_a   1.000
_cell.length_b   1.000
_cell.length_c   1.000
_cell.angle_alpha   90.00
_cell.angle_beta   90.00
_cell.angle_gamma   90.00
#
_symmetry.space_group_name_H-M   'P 1'
#
loop_
_entity.id
_entity.type
_entity.pdbx_description
1 polymer ?
#
loop_
_entity_poly.entity_id
_entity_poly.type
_entity_poly.pdbx_seq_one_letter_code
_entity_poly.pdbx_strand_id
1 'polypeptide(L)'
;MTTPPVPQLPMIDVYDLLNGAVDMRMYTRRILVLKVRSLVGGYIGNQANIERQLFPPIIAVADAVEWLESQGQGWRLVSITERPIEGISYWFAFLRRDQP
;
A
#
# COMPACT_ATOMS: atom_id res chain seq x y z
N MET A 1 -18.67 26.68 9.87
CA MET A 1 -18.68 26.11 8.52
C MET A 1 -17.94 24.79 8.60
N THR A 2 -18.63 23.66 8.44
CA THR A 2 -18.01 22.32 8.45
C THR A 2 -17.50 22.04 7.04
N THR A 3 -16.19 21.96 6.88
CA THR A 3 -15.53 21.48 5.66
C THR A 3 -16.13 20.12 5.28
N PRO A 4 -16.54 19.89 4.03
CA PRO A 4 -17.00 18.57 3.62
C PRO A 4 -15.85 17.55 3.86
N PRO A 5 -16.16 16.33 4.32
CA PRO A 5 -15.14 15.31 4.53
C PRO A 5 -14.41 15.06 3.20
N VAL A 6 -13.08 15.07 3.24
CA VAL A 6 -12.25 14.78 2.07
C VAL A 6 -12.67 13.41 1.52
N PRO A 7 -12.94 13.28 0.21
CA PRO A 7 -13.25 12.00 -0.39
C PRO A 7 -12.15 10.99 -0.08
N GLN A 8 -12.47 9.98 0.75
CA GLN A 8 -11.52 8.94 1.08
C GLN A 8 -11.29 8.08 -0.16
N LEU A 9 -10.05 8.09 -0.65
CA LEU A 9 -9.64 7.25 -1.76
C LEU A 9 -9.76 5.78 -1.34
N PRO A 10 -10.38 4.90 -2.14
CA PRO A 10 -10.47 3.47 -1.81
C PRO A 10 -9.12 2.77 -1.83
N MET A 11 -8.10 3.42 -2.40
CA MET A 11 -6.77 2.90 -2.62
C MET A 11 -5.74 4.00 -2.37
N ILE A 12 -4.70 3.67 -1.62
CA ILE A 12 -3.64 4.57 -1.17
C ILE A 12 -2.30 4.05 -1.68
N ASP A 13 -1.43 4.96 -2.13
CA ASP A 13 -0.06 4.59 -2.47
C ASP A 13 0.73 4.31 -1.18
N VAL A 14 1.50 3.22 -1.18
CA VAL A 14 2.31 2.81 -0.03
C VAL A 14 3.28 3.92 0.40
N TYR A 15 3.90 4.61 -0.55
CA TYR A 15 4.86 5.67 -0.21
C TYR A 15 4.17 6.91 0.33
N ASP A 16 2.97 7.26 -0.17
CA ASP A 16 2.19 8.36 0.40
C ASP A 16 1.79 8.08 1.85
N LEU A 17 1.43 6.83 2.15
CA LEU A 17 1.14 6.40 3.52
C LEU A 17 2.38 6.51 4.42
N LEU A 18 3.50 5.92 4.01
CA LEU A 18 4.73 5.89 4.81
C LEU A 18 5.34 7.29 5.01
N ASN A 19 5.15 8.20 4.07
CA ASN A 19 5.59 9.59 4.18
C ASN A 19 4.63 10.47 5.00
N GLY A 20 3.52 9.92 5.50
CA GLY A 20 2.52 10.67 6.28
C GLY A 20 1.67 11.63 5.46
N ALA A 21 1.64 11.48 4.13
CA ALA A 21 0.76 12.26 3.26
C ALA A 21 -0.72 11.86 3.42
N VAL A 22 -0.98 10.71 4.03
CA VAL A 22 -2.32 10.20 4.34
C VAL A 22 -2.54 10.16 5.85
N ASP A 23 -3.53 10.90 6.33
CA ASP A 23 -3.99 10.79 7.72
C ASP A 23 -4.99 9.63 7.86
N MET A 24 -4.48 8.48 8.31
CA MET A 24 -5.30 7.29 8.56
C MET A 24 -6.32 7.46 9.68
N ARG A 25 -6.18 8.46 10.56
CA ARG A 25 -7.18 8.73 11.61
C ARG A 25 -8.48 9.29 11.02
N MET A 26 -8.41 9.93 9.87
CA MET A 26 -9.57 10.43 9.14
C MET A 26 -10.17 9.38 8.19
N TYR A 27 -9.57 8.18 8.12
CA TYR A 27 -9.99 7.13 7.20
C TYR A 27 -11.09 6.25 7.82
N THR A 28 -12.33 6.53 7.46
CA THR A 28 -13.53 5.89 8.05
C THR A 28 -14.00 4.64 7.29
N ARG A 29 -13.41 4.31 6.13
CA ARG A 29 -13.74 3.05 5.43
C ARG A 29 -13.26 1.85 6.24
N ARG A 30 -13.92 0.70 6.07
CA ARG A 30 -13.51 -0.59 6.66
C ARG A 30 -12.52 -1.36 5.81
N ILE A 31 -12.40 -0.98 4.54
CA ILE A 31 -11.55 -1.61 3.55
C ILE A 31 -10.54 -0.58 3.07
N LEU A 32 -9.30 -1.02 3.00
CA LEU A 32 -8.18 -0.24 2.49
C LEU A 32 -7.42 -1.11 1.50
N VAL A 33 -7.07 -0.53 0.36
CA VAL A 33 -6.14 -1.15 -0.58
C VAL A 33 -4.88 -0.30 -0.61
N LEU A 34 -3.75 -0.87 -0.26
CA LEU A 34 -2.47 -0.25 -0.55
C LEU A 34 -2.01 -0.70 -1.93
N LYS A 35 -1.46 0.21 -2.71
CA LYS A 35 -0.81 -0.10 -3.97
C LYS A 35 0.65 0.35 -3.92
N VAL A 36 1.52 -0.43 -4.54
CA VAL A 36 2.87 0.02 -4.87
C VAL A 36 3.23 -0.44 -6.27
N ARG A 37 3.89 0.43 -7.02
CA ARG A 37 4.44 0.09 -8.32
C ARG A 37 5.68 -0.78 -8.12
N SER A 38 5.68 -1.97 -8.71
CA SER A 38 6.91 -2.74 -8.90
C SER A 38 7.72 -2.10 -10.03
N LEU A 39 9.02 -1.90 -9.80
CA LEU A 39 9.92 -1.32 -10.80
C LEU A 39 10.30 -2.33 -11.91
N VAL A 40 9.79 -3.56 -11.82
CA VAL A 40 10.09 -4.63 -12.77
C VAL A 40 9.20 -4.50 -14.01
N GLY A 41 9.62 -3.63 -14.92
CA GLY A 41 9.03 -3.46 -16.26
C GLY A 41 9.97 -3.88 -17.40
N GLY A 42 11.02 -4.66 -17.12
CA GLY A 42 12.03 -5.04 -18.12
C GLY A 42 12.90 -6.23 -17.69
N TYR A 43 13.60 -6.82 -18.66
CA TYR A 43 14.48 -7.98 -18.47
C TYR A 43 15.57 -7.65 -17.43
N ILE A 44 15.52 -8.29 -16.26
CA ILE A 44 16.53 -8.09 -15.23
C ILE A 44 17.67 -9.08 -15.47
N GLY A 45 18.74 -8.59 -16.10
CA GLY A 45 19.87 -9.42 -16.55
C GLY A 45 20.76 -10.00 -15.45
N ASN A 46 20.59 -9.63 -14.16
CA ASN A 46 21.35 -10.22 -13.06
C ASN A 46 20.59 -10.20 -11.72
N GLN A 47 20.93 -11.14 -10.82
CA GLN A 47 20.30 -11.31 -9.51
C GLN A 47 20.42 -10.06 -8.60
N ALA A 48 21.54 -9.34 -8.64
CA ALA A 48 21.73 -8.13 -7.83
C ALA A 48 20.74 -7.01 -8.22
N ASN A 49 20.37 -6.91 -9.49
CA ASN A 49 19.36 -5.98 -9.98
C ASN A 49 17.95 -6.47 -9.65
N ILE A 50 17.73 -7.79 -9.58
CA ILE A 50 16.46 -8.37 -9.11
C ILE A 50 16.25 -7.95 -7.66
N GLU A 51 17.28 -8.14 -6.83
CA GLU A 51 17.24 -7.80 -5.41
C GLU A 51 16.96 -6.29 -5.20
N ARG A 52 17.67 -5.44 -5.93
CA ARG A 52 17.49 -3.98 -5.82
C ARG A 52 16.15 -3.45 -6.35
N GLN A 53 15.47 -4.17 -7.24
CA GLN A 53 14.23 -3.68 -7.86
C GLN A 53 12.97 -4.32 -7.29
N LEU A 54 13.05 -5.57 -6.81
CA LEU A 54 11.92 -6.28 -6.21
C LEU A 54 11.79 -6.05 -4.71
N PHE A 55 12.89 -6.02 -3.96
CA PHE A 55 12.80 -5.94 -2.51
C PHE A 55 12.29 -4.59 -2.02
N PRO A 56 12.65 -3.42 -2.59
CA PRO A 56 12.17 -2.17 -2.04
C PRO A 56 10.63 -2.01 -2.06
N PRO A 57 9.91 -2.37 -3.14
CA PRO A 57 8.44 -2.37 -3.11
C PRO A 57 7.86 -3.37 -2.11
N ILE A 58 8.45 -4.56 -1.98
CA ILE A 58 7.99 -5.60 -1.03
C ILE A 58 8.18 -5.13 0.41
N ILE A 59 9.37 -4.60 0.73
CA ILE A 59 9.70 -4.07 2.06
C ILE A 59 8.78 -2.90 2.37
N ALA A 60 8.55 -1.98 1.44
CA ALA A 60 7.64 -0.86 1.65
C ALA A 60 6.20 -1.32 1.96
N VAL A 61 5.70 -2.35 1.28
CA VAL A 61 4.39 -2.94 1.60
C VAL A 61 4.40 -3.56 3.00
N ALA A 62 5.45 -4.31 3.34
CA ALA A 62 5.58 -4.94 4.66
C ALA A 62 5.61 -3.90 5.78
N ASP A 63 6.44 -2.86 5.65
CA ASP A 63 6.55 -1.76 6.62
C ASP A 63 5.22 -1.02 6.77
N ALA A 64 4.52 -0.75 5.66
CA ALA A 64 3.22 -0.09 5.68
C ALA A 64 2.15 -0.95 6.37
N VAL A 65 2.14 -2.27 6.12
CA VAL A 65 1.23 -3.19 6.79
C VAL A 65 1.56 -3.26 8.28
N GLU A 66 2.82 -3.45 8.65
CA GLU A 66 3.24 -3.52 10.06
C GLU A 66 2.86 -2.24 10.82
N TRP A 67 3.08 -1.08 10.21
CA TRP A 67 2.65 0.20 10.78
C TRP A 67 1.13 0.27 10.94
N LEU A 68 0.35 -0.17 9.96
CA LEU A 68 -1.11 -0.17 10.01
C LEU A 68 -1.67 -1.14 11.06
N GLU A 69 -1.06 -2.31 11.22
CA GLU A 69 -1.47 -3.32 12.20
C GLU A 69 -1.08 -2.91 13.63
N SER A 70 0.09 -2.28 13.81
CA SER A 70 0.60 -1.88 15.13
C SER A 70 0.11 -0.50 15.61
N GLN A 71 0.06 0.49 14.72
CA GLN A 71 -0.25 1.90 15.04
C GLN A 71 -1.53 2.39 14.36
N GLY A 72 -1.91 1.80 13.22
CA GLY A 72 -2.95 2.31 12.33
C GLY A 72 -4.41 2.14 12.77
N GLN A 73 -4.69 1.84 14.04
CA GLN A 73 -6.06 1.67 14.56
C GLN A 73 -6.76 0.36 14.12
N GLY A 74 -6.04 -0.77 14.17
CA GLY A 74 -6.67 -2.09 14.07
C GLY A 74 -6.97 -2.57 12.65
N TRP A 75 -6.18 -2.11 11.68
CA TRP A 75 -6.13 -2.76 10.37
C TRP A 75 -5.52 -4.15 10.50
N ARG A 76 -5.95 -5.05 9.62
CA ARG A 76 -5.40 -6.39 9.47
C ARG A 76 -5.22 -6.69 8.00
N LEU A 77 -4.08 -7.26 7.67
CA LEU A 77 -3.83 -7.76 6.32
C LEU A 77 -4.78 -8.92 6.01
N VAL A 78 -5.44 -8.85 4.86
CA VAL A 78 -6.31 -9.92 4.34
C VAL A 78 -5.58 -10.70 3.26
N SER A 79 -4.99 -10.02 2.29
CA SER A 79 -4.30 -10.66 1.18
C SER A 79 -3.35 -9.68 0.47
N ILE A 80 -2.32 -10.23 -0.17
CA ILE A 80 -1.45 -9.50 -1.08
C ILE A 80 -1.58 -10.14 -2.47
N THR A 81 -1.73 -9.31 -3.50
CA THR A 81 -1.76 -9.78 -4.89
C THR A 81 -0.87 -8.92 -5.76
N GLU A 82 -0.17 -9.54 -6.69
CA GLU A 82 0.52 -8.84 -7.77
C GLU A 82 -0.35 -8.85 -9.03
N ARG A 83 -0.49 -7.71 -9.72
CA ARG A 83 -1.18 -7.61 -11.00
C ARG A 83 -0.41 -6.72 -11.98
N PRO A 84 -0.18 -7.19 -13.22
CA PRO A 84 0.29 -6.32 -14.27
C PRO A 84 -0.85 -5.43 -14.77
N ILE A 85 -0.61 -4.12 -14.84
CA ILE A 85 -1.52 -3.13 -15.42
C ILE A 85 -0.70 -2.34 -16.44
N GLU A 86 -1.11 -2.38 -17.71
CA GLU A 86 -0.43 -1.64 -18.80
C GLU A 86 1.08 -1.93 -18.90
N GLY A 87 1.49 -3.18 -18.64
CA GLY A 87 2.90 -3.59 -18.68
C GLY A 87 3.73 -3.20 -17.44
N ILE A 88 3.10 -2.60 -16.43
CA ILE A 88 3.72 -2.28 -15.15
C ILE A 88 3.16 -3.23 -14.10
N SER A 89 4.03 -3.93 -13.37
CA SER A 89 3.57 -4.76 -12.26
C SER A 89 3.24 -3.91 -11.03
N TYR A 90 2.11 -4.17 -10.39
CA TYR A 90 1.68 -3.53 -9.15
C TYR A 90 1.41 -4.57 -8.08
N TRP A 91 1.82 -4.26 -6.86
CA TRP A 91 1.47 -5.01 -5.67
C TRP A 91 0.31 -4.32 -4.97
N PHE A 92 -0.69 -5.10 -4.62
CA PHE A 92 -1.87 -4.65 -3.89
C PHE A 92 -1.96 -5.40 -2.56
N ALA A 93 -1.94 -4.66 -1.44
CA ALA A 93 -2.24 -5.20 -0.14
C ALA A 93 -3.65 -4.80 0.27
N PHE A 94 -4.50 -5.80 0.52
CA PHE A 94 -5.87 -5.61 0.94
C PHE A 94 -5.92 -5.71 2.46
N LEU A 95 -6.42 -4.67 3.11
CA LEU A 95 -6.57 -4.61 4.55
C LEU A 95 -8.04 -4.37 4.94
N ARG A 96 -8.39 -4.88 6.11
CA ARG A 96 -9.69 -4.69 6.75
C ARG A 96 -9.49 -4.18 8.17
N ARG A 97 -10.35 -3.27 8.64
CA ARG A 97 -10.52 -3.00 10.08
C ARG A 97 -11.82 -3.57 10.60
N ASP A 98 -11.73 -4.23 11.75
CA ASP A 98 -12.86 -4.93 12.36
C ASP A 98 -13.80 -3.98 13.16
N GLN A 99 -13.39 -2.74 13.44
CA GLN A 99 -14.23 -1.73 14.11
C GLN A 99 -14.37 -0.42 13.29
N PRO A 100 -15.54 0.25 13.32
CA PRO A 100 -15.80 1.51 12.64
C PRO A 100 -15.07 2.71 13.27
#